data_AF-A0A657AEY9-F1
#
_entry.id   AF-A0A657AEY9-F1
#
_cell.length_a   1.000
_cell.length_b   1.000
_cell.length_c   1.000
_cell.angle_alpha   90.00
_cell.angle_beta   90.00
_cell.angle_gamma   90.00
#
_symmetry.space_group_name_H-M   'P 1'
#
loop_
_entity.id
_entity.type
_entity.pdbx_description
1 polymer ?
#
loop_
_entity_poly.entity_id
_entity_poly.type
_entity_poly.pdbx_seq_one_letter_code
_entity_poly.pdbx_strand_id
1 'polypeptide(L)'
;MTMAVVFSVNAAMDEDSIRDRLKPVGKVCVEGDDCGTAAAAVASGPKSAKEIYDTSCAACHGTGAMGAPKFGDAATWADRSAKGVDALIANAISGVNAMPPKGTCMSCSDDEIAATVNYILENSK
;
A
#
# COMPACT_ATOMS: atom_id res chain seq x y z
N MET A 1 -18.09 16.98 -60.14
CA MET A 1 -16.84 17.24 -59.40
C MET A 1 -17.23 17.64 -57.98
N THR A 2 -17.60 16.67 -57.15
CA THR A 2 -18.17 16.89 -55.81
C THR A 2 -17.06 16.65 -54.78
N MET A 3 -16.72 17.69 -54.02
CA MET A 3 -15.77 17.62 -52.90
C MET A 3 -16.37 16.82 -51.74
N ALA A 4 -15.67 15.79 -51.29
CA ALA A 4 -15.96 15.10 -50.03
C ALA A 4 -15.08 15.71 -48.92
N VAL A 5 -15.72 16.33 -47.93
CA VAL A 5 -15.06 16.78 -46.69
C VAL A 5 -15.06 15.60 -45.71
N VAL A 6 -13.89 15.07 -45.41
CA VAL A 6 -13.69 14.10 -44.32
C VAL A 6 -13.53 14.86 -43.01
N PHE A 7 -14.54 14.78 -42.15
CA PHE A 7 -14.46 15.23 -40.76
C PHE A 7 -13.73 14.16 -39.93
N SER A 8 -12.50 14.47 -39.50
CA SER A 8 -11.79 13.67 -38.50
C SER A 8 -12.34 13.98 -37.11
N VAL A 9 -12.84 12.94 -36.43
CA VAL A 9 -13.25 12.97 -35.02
C VAL A 9 -12.02 13.02 -34.10
N ASN A 10 -11.47 14.21 -33.88
CA ASN A 10 -10.57 14.44 -32.75
C ASN A 10 -11.40 14.92 -31.55
N ALA A 11 -11.91 13.97 -30.77
CA ALA A 11 -12.30 14.23 -29.39
C ALA A 11 -11.02 14.48 -28.57
N ALA A 12 -10.49 15.70 -28.67
CA ALA A 12 -9.55 16.25 -27.71
C ALA A 12 -10.14 16.03 -26.30
N MET A 13 -9.54 15.22 -25.45
CA MET A 13 -8.64 15.72 -24.40
C MET A 13 -8.97 17.17 -24.06
N ASP A 14 -10.01 17.33 -23.23
CA ASP A 14 -10.36 18.60 -22.61
C ASP A 14 -9.11 19.09 -21.85
N GLU A 15 -8.41 20.08 -22.43
CA GLU A 15 -7.14 20.58 -21.90
C GLU A 15 -7.30 21.10 -20.47
N ASP A 16 -8.50 21.58 -20.12
CA ASP A 16 -8.83 22.03 -18.77
C ASP A 16 -8.87 20.86 -17.78
N SER A 17 -9.46 19.72 -18.13
CA SER A 17 -9.43 18.50 -17.31
C SER A 17 -8.02 17.94 -17.14
N ILE A 18 -7.17 18.04 -18.17
CA ILE A 18 -5.75 17.65 -18.08
C ILE A 18 -5.00 18.63 -17.16
N ARG A 19 -5.20 19.95 -17.32
CA ARG A 19 -4.60 20.96 -16.46
C ARG A 19 -5.00 20.79 -15.01
N ASP A 20 -6.26 20.44 -14.74
CA ASP A 20 -6.74 20.25 -13.36
C ASP A 20 -6.04 19.09 -12.65
N ARG A 21 -5.74 18.01 -13.38
CA ARG A 21 -5.02 16.83 -12.87
C ARG A 21 -3.51 17.02 -12.78
N LEU A 22 -2.95 17.94 -13.57
CA LEU A 22 -1.52 18.28 -13.58
C LEU A 22 -1.17 19.42 -12.61
N LYS A 23 -2.16 20.03 -11.93
CA LYS A 23 -1.90 21.01 -10.88
C LYS A 23 -1.02 20.36 -9.80
N PRO A 24 0.11 20.99 -9.44
CA PRO A 24 0.99 20.42 -8.44
C PRO A 24 0.26 20.34 -7.10
N VAL A 25 0.17 19.12 -6.54
CA VAL A 25 -0.45 18.84 -5.24
C VAL A 25 0.38 19.38 -4.05
N GLY A 26 1.57 19.94 -4.32
CA GLY A 26 2.46 20.54 -3.35
C GLY A 26 3.56 21.35 -4.02
N LYS A 27 4.22 22.23 -3.25
CA LYS A 27 5.37 23.02 -3.73
C LYS A 27 6.67 22.23 -3.53
N VAL A 28 7.56 22.26 -4.54
CA VAL A 28 8.94 21.80 -4.39
C VAL A 28 9.73 22.94 -3.74
N CYS A 29 10.21 22.72 -2.51
CA CYS A 29 11.05 23.70 -1.82
C CYS A 29 12.51 23.48 -2.23
N VAL A 30 13.16 24.54 -2.67
CA VAL A 30 14.59 24.55 -2.99
C VAL A 30 15.35 25.06 -1.76
N GLU A 31 16.60 24.63 -1.59
CA GLU A 31 17.43 24.99 -0.44
C GLU A 31 17.55 26.53 -0.31
N GLY A 32 16.98 27.08 0.76
CA GLY A 32 16.90 28.53 1.02
C GLY A 32 15.50 29.14 0.97
N ASP A 33 14.48 28.42 0.48
CA ASP A 33 13.09 28.87 0.51
C ASP A 33 12.47 28.76 1.92
N ASP A 34 11.64 29.74 2.28
CA ASP A 34 10.89 29.82 3.55
C ASP A 34 9.82 28.72 3.74
N CYS A 35 9.63 27.86 2.73
CA CYS A 35 8.80 26.65 2.85
C CYS A 35 9.58 25.41 3.35
N GLY A 36 10.90 25.52 3.52
CA GLY A 36 11.80 24.45 3.92
C GLY A 36 12.08 24.40 5.42
N THR A 37 11.07 24.24 6.26
CA THR A 37 11.26 23.37 7.43
C THR A 37 10.81 22.01 6.97
N ALA A 38 11.75 21.07 6.78
CA ALA A 38 11.38 19.67 6.65
C ALA A 38 10.48 19.38 7.84
N ALA A 39 9.17 19.27 7.59
CA ALA A 39 8.26 18.74 8.57
C ALA A 39 8.83 17.36 8.84
N ALA A 40 9.54 17.21 9.97
CA ALA A 40 9.87 15.92 10.53
C ALA A 40 8.57 15.14 10.38
N ALA A 41 8.61 14.04 9.62
CA ALA A 41 7.43 13.25 9.32
C ALA A 41 6.69 13.13 10.64
N VAL A 42 5.55 13.85 10.74
CA VAL A 42 4.83 13.91 11.99
C VAL A 42 4.55 12.46 12.25
N ALA A 43 5.08 11.91 13.34
CA ALA A 43 4.80 10.55 13.72
C ALA A 43 3.29 10.54 13.95
N SER A 44 2.53 10.25 12.90
CA SER A 44 1.13 9.88 13.01
C SER A 44 1.15 8.82 14.07
N GLY A 45 0.41 9.04 15.16
CA GLY A 45 0.39 8.13 16.30
C GLY A 45 0.20 6.67 15.85
N PRO A 46 0.40 5.70 16.77
CA PRO A 46 0.41 4.28 16.41
C PRO A 46 -0.77 3.93 15.50
N LYS A 47 -0.45 3.38 14.32
CA LYS A 47 -1.46 3.06 13.31
C LYS A 47 -2.25 1.84 13.75
N SER A 48 -3.51 1.77 13.35
CA SER A 48 -4.30 0.57 13.61
C SER A 48 -3.79 -0.61 12.76
N ALA A 49 -3.93 -1.82 13.29
CA ALA A 49 -3.58 -3.05 12.56
C ALA A 49 -4.30 -3.17 11.21
N LYS A 50 -5.58 -2.74 11.16
CA LYS A 50 -6.36 -2.72 9.92
C LYS A 50 -5.79 -1.72 8.91
N GLU A 51 -5.40 -0.53 9.35
CA GLU A 51 -4.81 0.49 8.47
C GLU A 51 -3.47 0.02 7.88
N ILE A 52 -2.62 -0.63 8.69
CA ILE A 52 -1.37 -1.20 8.21
C ILE A 52 -1.64 -2.33 7.22
N TYR A 53 -2.61 -3.21 7.53
CA TYR A 53 -3.00 -4.26 6.61
C TYR A 53 -3.45 -3.68 5.26
N ASP A 54 -4.37 -2.73 5.26
CA ASP A 54 -4.93 -2.13 4.05
C ASP A 54 -3.86 -1.42 3.20
N THR A 55 -2.91 -0.74 3.84
CA THR A 55 -1.90 0.09 3.16
C THR A 55 -0.67 -0.69 2.71
N SER A 56 -0.26 -1.72 3.46
CA SER A 56 1.05 -2.38 3.28
C SER A 56 0.95 -3.88 3.00
N CYS A 57 -0.08 -4.57 3.51
CA CYS A 57 -0.16 -6.03 3.43
C CYS A 57 -1.14 -6.54 2.35
N ALA A 58 -2.24 -5.80 2.13
CA ALA A 58 -3.36 -6.22 1.31
C ALA A 58 -3.02 -6.41 -0.17
N ALA A 59 -2.00 -5.70 -0.68
CA ALA A 59 -1.55 -5.84 -2.07
C ALA A 59 -1.17 -7.29 -2.42
N CYS A 60 -0.56 -8.01 -1.47
CA CYS A 60 -0.21 -9.42 -1.65
C CYS A 60 -1.23 -10.35 -0.97
N HIS A 61 -1.60 -10.07 0.27
CA HIS A 61 -2.46 -10.96 1.06
C HIS A 61 -3.94 -10.87 0.68
N GLY A 62 -4.41 -9.80 0.04
CA GLY A 62 -5.82 -9.70 -0.40
C GLY A 62 -6.16 -10.63 -1.56
N THR A 63 -5.22 -10.81 -2.49
CA THR A 63 -5.41 -11.62 -3.70
C THR A 63 -4.67 -12.96 -3.66
N GLY A 64 -3.68 -13.09 -2.78
CA GLY A 64 -2.72 -14.21 -2.77
C GLY A 64 -1.59 -14.05 -3.78
N ALA A 65 -1.25 -12.80 -4.15
CA ALA A 65 -0.21 -12.52 -5.13
C ALA A 65 1.13 -13.14 -4.72
N MET A 66 1.90 -13.64 -5.71
CA MET A 66 3.20 -14.28 -5.50
C MET A 66 3.16 -15.48 -4.52
N GLY A 67 2.00 -16.12 -4.34
CA GLY A 67 1.82 -17.23 -3.41
C GLY A 67 1.65 -16.80 -1.95
N ALA A 68 1.35 -15.52 -1.70
CA ALA A 68 1.01 -15.05 -0.36
C ALA A 68 -0.26 -15.77 0.16
N PRO A 69 -0.34 -16.11 1.46
CA PRO A 69 -1.56 -16.65 2.04
C PRO A 69 -2.67 -15.61 1.98
N LYS A 70 -3.80 -15.99 1.37
CA LYS A 70 -4.91 -15.08 1.15
C LYS A 70 -5.64 -14.78 2.46
N PHE A 71 -5.94 -13.51 2.70
CA PHE A 71 -6.74 -13.07 3.83
C PHE A 71 -8.14 -13.71 3.77
N GLY A 72 -8.61 -14.22 4.91
CA GLY A 72 -9.86 -14.97 5.02
C GLY A 72 -9.78 -16.45 4.65
N ASP A 73 -8.63 -16.96 4.19
CA ASP A 73 -8.45 -18.40 3.91
C ASP A 73 -8.16 -19.20 5.19
N ALA A 74 -9.23 -19.63 5.85
CA ALA A 74 -9.19 -20.37 7.11
C ALA A 74 -8.25 -21.58 7.09
N ALA A 75 -8.26 -22.37 6.01
CA ALA A 75 -7.43 -23.58 5.94
C ALA A 75 -5.95 -23.23 5.90
N THR A 76 -5.56 -22.30 5.02
CA THR A 76 -4.17 -21.87 4.89
C THR A 76 -3.64 -21.22 6.17
N TRP A 77 -4.46 -20.43 6.87
CA TRP A 77 -4.05 -19.76 8.10
C TRP A 77 -4.06 -20.67 9.34
N ALA A 78 -4.92 -21.69 9.38
CA ALA A 78 -4.88 -22.74 10.40
C ALA A 78 -3.55 -23.50 10.35
N ASP A 79 -3.12 -23.95 9.17
CA ASP A 79 -1.86 -24.68 9.00
C ASP A 79 -0.62 -23.84 9.35
N ARG A 80 -0.71 -22.52 9.12
CA ARG A 80 0.37 -21.58 9.44
C ARG A 80 0.42 -21.25 10.93
N SER A 81 -0.71 -20.96 11.54
CA SER A 81 -0.80 -20.66 12.97
C SER A 81 -0.43 -21.86 13.84
N ALA A 82 -0.67 -23.09 13.37
CA ALA A 82 -0.21 -24.32 14.01
C ALA A 82 1.32 -24.42 14.14
N LYS A 83 2.09 -23.69 13.31
CA LYS A 83 3.56 -23.60 13.40
C LYS A 83 4.04 -22.59 14.45
N GLY A 84 3.13 -21.87 15.09
CA GLY A 84 3.40 -20.87 16.12
C GLY A 84 3.21 -19.43 15.62
N VAL A 85 2.45 -18.64 16.37
CA VAL A 85 2.16 -17.23 16.05
C VAL A 85 3.44 -16.38 16.10
N ASP A 86 4.31 -16.62 17.08
CA ASP A 86 5.59 -15.89 17.22
C ASP A 86 6.49 -16.07 16.00
N ALA A 87 6.50 -17.26 15.40
CA ALA A 87 7.24 -17.52 14.17
C ALA A 87 6.65 -16.77 12.97
N LEU A 88 5.32 -16.59 12.91
CA LEU A 88 4.68 -15.77 11.88
C LEU A 88 5.03 -14.30 12.03
N ILE A 89 5.05 -13.79 13.26
CA ILE A 89 5.44 -12.41 13.57
C ILE A 89 6.91 -12.20 13.20
N ALA A 90 7.81 -13.10 13.60
CA ALA A 90 9.22 -13.03 13.25
C ALA A 90 9.44 -12.98 11.73
N ASN A 91 8.78 -13.87 10.97
CA ASN A 91 8.82 -13.85 9.51
C ASN A 91 8.26 -12.56 8.91
N ALA A 92 7.22 -11.98 9.50
CA ALA A 92 6.66 -10.71 9.03
C ALA A 92 7.63 -9.54 9.26
N ILE A 93 8.37 -9.55 10.37
CA ILE A 93 9.37 -8.54 10.69
C ILE A 93 10.61 -8.71 9.80
N SER A 94 11.18 -9.92 9.74
CA SER A 94 12.43 -10.19 8.99
C SER A 94 12.24 -10.33 7.49
N GLY A 95 11.01 -10.62 7.03
CA GLY A 95 10.72 -11.05 5.67
C GLY A 95 10.92 -12.56 5.48
N VAL A 96 10.23 -13.12 4.49
CA VAL A 96 10.33 -14.54 4.11
C VAL A 96 9.93 -14.73 2.64
N ASN A 97 10.74 -15.45 1.86
CA ASN A 97 10.51 -15.65 0.42
C ASN A 97 10.27 -14.32 -0.33
N ALA A 98 9.12 -14.18 -0.98
CA ALA A 98 8.71 -12.96 -1.70
C ALA A 98 8.14 -11.86 -0.80
N MET A 99 7.96 -12.12 0.51
CA MET A 99 7.49 -11.12 1.48
C MET A 99 8.70 -10.31 1.99
N PRO A 100 8.78 -9.01 1.69
CA PRO A 100 9.86 -8.15 2.20
C PRO A 100 9.78 -7.99 3.73
N PRO A 101 10.89 -7.56 4.38
CA PRO A 101 10.87 -7.18 5.79
C PRO A 101 9.73 -6.20 6.09
N LYS A 102 9.10 -6.36 7.26
CA LYS A 102 7.95 -5.57 7.73
C LYS A 102 6.78 -5.44 6.74
N GLY A 103 6.65 -6.35 5.77
CA GLY A 103 5.60 -6.31 4.77
C GLY A 103 5.52 -4.97 4.04
N THR A 104 6.67 -4.36 3.72
CA THR A 104 6.82 -3.01 3.12
C THR A 104 6.51 -1.81 4.03
N CYS A 105 6.04 -2.01 5.26
CA CYS A 105 5.85 -0.93 6.23
C CYS A 105 7.14 -0.63 7.01
N MET A 106 8.07 0.10 6.39
CA MET A 106 9.36 0.47 7.03
C MET A 106 9.20 1.43 8.21
N SER A 107 8.08 2.17 8.27
CA SER A 107 7.76 3.07 9.37
C SER A 107 7.02 2.40 10.52
N CYS A 108 6.63 1.12 10.39
CA CYS A 108 5.96 0.38 11.44
C CYS A 108 6.97 -0.11 12.49
N SER A 109 6.60 0.05 13.76
CA SER A 109 7.22 -0.66 14.88
C SER A 109 6.93 -2.16 14.80
N ASP A 110 7.73 -2.95 15.50
CA ASP A 110 7.57 -4.41 15.52
C ASP A 110 6.26 -4.82 16.21
N ASP A 111 5.80 -4.05 17.20
CA ASP A 111 4.51 -4.23 17.87
C ASP A 111 3.33 -3.97 16.91
N GLU A 112 3.44 -2.95 16.05
CA GLU A 112 2.44 -2.68 15.01
C GLU A 112 2.38 -3.82 13.98
N ILE A 113 3.52 -4.40 13.60
CA ILE A 113 3.56 -5.58 12.73
C ILE A 113 2.94 -6.79 13.44
N ALA A 114 3.27 -7.04 14.71
CA ALA A 114 2.70 -8.12 15.49
C ALA A 114 1.16 -7.99 15.61
N ALA A 115 0.66 -6.80 15.90
CA ALA A 115 -0.77 -6.51 15.93
C ALA A 115 -1.44 -6.75 14.56
N THR A 116 -0.75 -6.41 13.47
CA THR A 116 -1.24 -6.64 12.11
C THR A 116 -1.30 -8.13 11.75
N VAL A 117 -0.31 -8.93 12.17
CA VAL A 117 -0.34 -10.39 12.00
C VAL A 117 -1.52 -11.00 12.76
N ASN A 118 -1.74 -10.58 14.01
CA ASN A 118 -2.89 -11.03 14.80
C ASN A 118 -4.23 -10.62 14.15
N TYR A 119 -4.34 -9.40 13.64
CA TYR A 119 -5.51 -8.96 12.89
C TYR A 119 -5.79 -9.87 11.67
N ILE A 120 -4.77 -10.25 10.90
CA ILE A 120 -4.93 -11.17 9.77
C ILE A 120 -5.41 -12.54 10.26
N LEU A 121 -4.79 -13.07 11.31
CA LEU A 121 -5.17 -14.37 11.88
C LEU A 121 -6.61 -14.37 12.39
N GLU A 122 -7.03 -13.36 13.14
CA GLU A 122 -8.38 -13.25 13.70
C GLU A 122 -9.47 -13.16 12.62
N ASN A 123 -9.15 -12.52 11.50
CA ASN A 123 -10.07 -12.37 10.37
C ASN A 123 -9.91 -13.48 9.31
N SER A 124 -9.08 -14.50 9.58
CA SER A 124 -8.84 -15.64 8.70
C SER A 124 -8.96 -16.98 9.43
N LYS A 125 -9.84 -17.06 10.44
CA LYS A 125 -10.19 -18.30 11.14
C LYS A 125 -11.37 -19.00 10.47
#